data_AF-A0A5C4K3I0-F1
#
_entry.id   AF-A0A5C4K3I0-F1
#
_cell.length_a   1.000
_cell.length_b   1.000
_cell.length_c   1.000
_cell.angle_alpha   90.00
_cell.angle_beta   90.00
_cell.angle_gamma   90.00
#
_symmetry.space_group_name_H-M   'P 1'
#
loop_
_entity.id
_entity.type
_entity.pdbx_description
1 polymer ?
#
loop_
_entity_poly.entity_id
_entity_poly.type
_entity_poly.pdbx_seq_one_letter_code
_entity_poly.pdbx_strand_id
1 'polypeptide(L)'
;MTETLTTAVTGISAENHDWLRLKAAATALQAFQSQDGSIPDAAHHAEAAARANEIIDALRALTPAFPHDAAYLDAACTDFSRWAQGGFATPDFLSSLLAFQPQEQRRDGLQHLVVFPMYTQNGSSNRLVEAVLVEVIWPEFIAGLEAGDYSNKLFVPIRFVDFTAGYDTNSAVLFPETVAVSKTPTFTWGAIFADREAARFRRVLKAAAEITALELPEGAADMLADQDLTEATFVMWDLIHDRTHMRGDLPFDPFMIKQRMPFFLYSLEELRCDLTAFRESVRIENDDDADPEARRHAKLVQYAIIFDRIFRFAITGSRVRNYDGLGGQLLFAWLHQQRVLHWTDTRLTIDWDEVSTAVIALGASIDDLYWRSIDRPKTAHWLAAYQLISATVTPHPASVWARGPEALPLAGPPRGLTDQVLDDEFPLSMFYEALEKKMRPVIESTAGITGASAL
;
A
#
# COMPACT_ATOMS: atom_id res chain seq x y z
N MET A 1 -24.08 25.07 21.67
CA MET A 1 -22.72 25.31 21.17
C MET A 1 -21.77 24.96 22.30
N THR A 2 -21.37 23.70 22.33
CA THR A 2 -20.33 23.23 23.24
C THR A 2 -19.03 23.44 22.48
N GLU A 3 -18.23 24.43 22.88
CA GLU A 3 -16.88 24.61 22.36
C GLU A 3 -16.07 23.37 22.75
N THR A 4 -15.83 22.49 21.79
CA THR A 4 -14.82 21.45 21.91
C THR A 4 -13.47 22.15 21.94
N LEU A 5 -12.91 22.34 23.13
CA LEU A 5 -11.52 22.72 23.31
C LEU A 5 -10.66 21.62 22.69
N THR A 6 -10.23 21.79 21.44
CA THR A 6 -9.19 20.99 20.81
C THR A 6 -7.90 21.31 21.56
N THR A 7 -7.55 20.50 22.54
CA THR A 7 -6.19 20.47 23.09
C THR A 7 -5.27 20.25 21.91
N ALA A 8 -4.45 21.24 21.56
CA ALA A 8 -3.48 21.10 20.49
C ALA A 8 -2.69 19.82 20.74
N VAL A 9 -2.71 18.90 19.77
CA VAL A 9 -1.87 17.71 19.83
C VAL A 9 -0.44 18.20 19.95
N THR A 10 0.25 17.83 21.02
CA THR A 10 1.66 18.11 21.19
C THR A 10 2.42 17.22 20.21
N GLY A 11 3.05 17.84 19.22
CA GLY A 11 3.90 17.20 18.22
C GLY A 11 5.23 17.94 18.07
N ILE A 12 6.11 17.42 17.22
CA ILE A 12 7.38 18.08 16.84
C ILE A 12 7.39 18.34 15.33
N SER A 13 8.12 19.37 14.90
CA SER A 13 8.35 19.61 13.47
C SER A 13 9.55 18.82 12.95
N ALA A 14 9.66 18.71 11.63
CA ALA A 14 10.84 18.20 10.93
C ALA A 14 12.13 19.00 11.23
N GLU A 15 12.00 20.22 11.75
CA GLU A 15 13.12 21.08 12.16
C GLU A 15 13.56 20.88 13.61
N ASN A 16 12.88 20.00 14.37
CA ASN A 16 13.22 19.74 15.76
C ASN A 16 14.67 19.21 15.87
N HIS A 17 15.46 19.84 16.75
CA HIS A 17 16.87 19.54 16.90
C HIS A 17 17.16 18.07 17.26
N ASP A 18 16.40 17.48 18.17
CA ASP A 18 16.62 16.10 18.60
C ASP A 18 16.12 15.09 17.57
N TRP A 19 15.09 15.44 16.80
CA TRP A 19 14.72 14.67 15.60
C TRP A 19 15.84 14.66 14.55
N LEU A 20 16.42 15.82 14.23
CA LEU A 20 17.53 15.91 13.28
C LEU A 20 18.75 15.12 13.76
N ARG A 21 19.02 15.11 15.07
CA ARG A 21 20.06 14.27 15.69
C ARG A 21 19.76 12.78 15.54
N LEU A 22 18.53 12.35 15.84
CA LEU A 22 18.09 10.96 15.67
C LEU A 22 18.27 10.50 14.22
N LYS A 23 17.75 11.28 13.27
CA LYS A 23 17.82 11.00 11.83
C LYS A 23 19.28 10.88 11.36
N ALA A 24 20.14 11.81 11.76
CA ALA A 24 21.57 11.77 11.42
C ALA A 24 22.28 10.54 12.02
N ALA A 25 22.01 10.20 13.28
CA ALA A 25 22.62 9.06 13.95
C ALA A 25 22.15 7.72 13.35
N ALA A 26 20.86 7.61 13.03
CA ALA A 26 20.30 6.47 12.30
C ALA A 26 21.01 6.30 10.95
N THR A 27 21.02 7.34 10.09
CA THR A 27 21.69 7.29 8.78
C THR A 27 23.18 6.95 8.88
N ALA A 28 23.90 7.49 9.86
CA ALA A 28 25.31 7.16 10.05
C ALA A 28 25.52 5.69 10.44
N LEU A 29 24.64 5.12 11.27
CA LEU A 29 24.70 3.72 11.68
C LEU A 29 24.45 2.75 10.51
N GLN A 30 23.60 3.13 9.54
CA GLN A 30 23.29 2.31 8.36
C GLN A 30 24.52 1.95 7.54
N ALA A 31 25.55 2.80 7.52
CA ALA A 31 26.80 2.57 6.77
C ALA A 31 27.56 1.30 7.22
N PHE A 32 27.29 0.81 8.42
CA PHE A 32 27.92 -0.38 8.99
C PHE A 32 27.03 -1.63 8.92
N GLN A 33 25.75 -1.49 8.58
CA GLN A 33 24.78 -2.58 8.63
C GLN A 33 24.87 -3.48 7.40
N SER A 34 24.74 -4.79 7.63
CA SER A 34 24.52 -5.81 6.60
C SER A 34 23.03 -5.96 6.27
N GLN A 35 22.69 -6.81 5.30
CA GLN A 35 21.31 -7.01 4.83
C GLN A 35 20.34 -7.41 5.94
N ASP A 36 20.76 -8.24 6.90
CA ASP A 36 19.91 -8.68 8.03
C ASP A 36 19.87 -7.66 9.18
N GLY A 37 20.57 -6.53 9.03
CA GLY A 37 20.68 -5.45 9.99
C GLY A 37 21.86 -5.55 10.95
N SER A 38 22.59 -6.68 10.98
CA SER A 38 23.77 -6.87 11.85
C SER A 38 24.97 -6.01 11.44
N ILE A 39 25.93 -5.82 12.34
CA ILE A 39 27.24 -5.19 12.05
C ILE A 39 28.33 -6.23 12.35
N PRO A 40 28.74 -7.03 11.35
CA PRO A 40 29.64 -8.17 11.58
C PRO A 40 31.09 -7.76 11.84
N ASP A 41 31.55 -6.62 11.30
CA ASP A 41 32.92 -6.16 11.49
C ASP A 41 33.08 -5.46 12.85
N ALA A 42 33.80 -6.12 13.75
CA ALA A 42 34.10 -5.61 15.09
C ALA A 42 34.89 -4.29 15.09
N ALA A 43 35.60 -3.96 13.99
CA ALA A 43 36.28 -2.67 13.86
C ALA A 43 35.31 -1.49 13.88
N HIS A 44 34.06 -1.69 13.46
CA HIS A 44 33.02 -0.66 13.45
C HIS A 44 32.21 -0.58 14.75
N HIS A 45 32.35 -1.54 15.67
CA HIS A 45 31.50 -1.62 16.86
C HIS A 45 31.61 -0.41 17.80
N ALA A 46 32.81 0.16 17.95
CA ALA A 46 32.99 1.33 18.80
C ALA A 46 32.22 2.56 18.26
N GLU A 47 32.27 2.78 16.94
CA GLU A 47 31.55 3.87 16.29
C GLU A 47 30.04 3.59 16.24
N ALA A 48 29.65 2.36 15.91
CA ALA A 48 28.25 1.94 15.94
C ALA A 48 27.62 2.11 17.33
N ALA A 49 28.37 1.82 18.41
CA ALA A 49 27.92 2.06 19.78
C ALA A 49 27.75 3.54 20.09
N ALA A 50 28.62 4.42 19.55
CA ALA A 50 28.43 5.85 19.67
C ALA A 50 27.13 6.31 18.99
N ARG A 51 26.85 5.83 17.77
CA ARG A 51 25.60 6.15 17.05
C ARG A 51 24.36 5.59 17.73
N ALA A 52 24.41 4.37 18.25
CA ALA A 52 23.33 3.80 19.03
C ALA A 52 23.03 4.61 20.31
N ASN A 53 24.07 5.10 21.01
CA ASN A 53 23.90 5.99 22.15
C ASN A 53 23.31 7.35 21.76
N GLU A 54 23.72 7.94 20.63
CA GLU A 54 23.12 9.16 20.10
C GLU A 54 21.63 8.98 19.78
N ILE A 55 21.24 7.84 19.21
CA ILE A 55 19.83 7.46 18.99
C ILE A 55 19.09 7.39 20.33
N ILE A 56 19.63 6.69 21.33
CA ILE A 56 19.01 6.56 22.66
C ILE A 56 18.82 7.93 23.33
N ASP A 57 19.83 8.79 23.28
CA ASP A 57 19.75 10.12 23.89
C ASP A 57 18.73 11.01 23.19
N ALA A 58 18.65 10.95 21.85
CA ALA A 58 17.65 11.66 21.08
C ALA A 58 16.23 11.14 21.37
N LEU A 59 16.04 9.81 21.43
CA LEU A 59 14.76 9.21 21.80
C LEU A 59 14.28 9.70 23.17
N ARG A 60 15.15 9.66 24.20
CA ARG A 60 14.83 10.16 25.54
C ARG A 60 14.46 11.65 25.56
N ALA A 61 15.12 12.47 24.75
CA ALA A 61 14.82 13.89 24.64
C ALA A 61 13.48 14.15 23.94
N LEU A 62 13.09 13.27 23.01
CA LEU A 62 11.83 13.35 22.26
C LEU A 62 10.63 12.75 23.02
N THR A 63 10.83 11.74 23.88
CA THR A 63 9.76 11.06 24.64
C THR A 63 8.75 11.99 25.31
N PRO A 64 9.13 13.14 25.91
CA PRO A 64 8.15 14.06 26.51
C PRO A 64 7.11 14.62 25.53
N ALA A 65 7.41 14.67 24.22
CA ALA A 65 6.45 15.07 23.19
C ALA A 65 5.48 13.95 22.78
N PHE A 66 5.81 12.69 23.10
CA PHE A 66 5.02 11.50 22.77
C PHE A 66 4.64 10.70 24.05
N PRO A 67 3.95 11.32 25.01
CA PRO A 67 3.65 10.67 26.30
C PRO A 67 2.83 9.37 26.13
N HIS A 68 2.06 9.28 25.06
CA HIS A 68 1.24 8.13 24.70
C HIS A 68 2.05 6.94 24.17
N ASP A 69 3.27 7.17 23.69
CA ASP A 69 4.19 6.15 23.20
C ASP A 69 5.40 5.93 24.14
N ALA A 70 5.39 6.51 25.34
CA ALA A 70 6.53 6.48 26.25
C ALA A 70 7.05 5.06 26.55
N ALA A 71 6.13 4.10 26.74
CA ALA A 71 6.50 2.69 26.97
C ALA A 71 7.21 2.06 25.77
N TYR A 72 6.78 2.41 24.55
CA TYR A 72 7.43 1.99 23.32
C TYR A 72 8.82 2.62 23.18
N LEU A 73 8.95 3.93 23.38
CA LEU A 73 10.22 4.64 23.23
C LEU A 73 11.27 4.17 24.27
N ASP A 74 10.83 3.87 25.49
CA ASP A 74 11.68 3.27 26.52
C ASP A 74 12.13 1.84 26.16
N ALA A 75 11.22 1.03 25.59
CA ALA A 75 11.54 -0.30 25.09
C ALA A 75 12.53 -0.23 23.91
N ALA A 76 12.36 0.74 23.00
CA ALA A 76 13.27 0.96 21.88
C ALA A 76 14.67 1.33 22.38
N CYS A 77 14.79 2.24 23.36
CA CYS A 77 16.07 2.56 24.01
C CYS A 77 16.75 1.31 24.61
N THR A 78 15.96 0.42 25.22
CA THR A 78 16.44 -0.83 25.80
C THR A 78 16.93 -1.82 24.74
N ASP A 79 16.19 -1.97 23.64
CA ASP A 79 16.56 -2.86 22.54
C ASP A 79 17.83 -2.37 21.82
N PHE A 80 17.99 -1.06 21.59
CA PHE A 80 19.25 -0.48 21.09
C PHE A 80 20.44 -0.75 22.03
N SER A 81 20.24 -0.56 23.33
CA SER A 81 21.28 -0.82 24.33
C SER A 81 21.70 -2.29 24.34
N ARG A 82 20.73 -3.21 24.26
CA ARG A 82 20.97 -4.65 24.20
C ARG A 82 21.70 -5.03 22.92
N TRP A 83 21.29 -4.47 21.78
CA TRP A 83 21.90 -4.76 20.49
C TRP A 83 23.39 -4.35 20.46
N ALA A 84 23.71 -3.16 20.98
CA ALA A 84 25.09 -2.71 21.11
C ALA A 84 25.91 -3.57 22.09
N GLN A 85 25.36 -3.91 23.26
CA GLN A 85 26.02 -4.79 24.25
C GLN A 85 26.22 -6.23 23.74
N GLY A 86 25.33 -6.68 22.86
CA GLY A 86 25.40 -7.97 22.17
C GLY A 86 26.37 -8.01 20.99
N GLY A 87 27.17 -6.96 20.78
CA GLY A 87 28.15 -6.90 19.69
C GLY A 87 27.51 -6.78 18.30
N PHE A 88 26.35 -6.12 18.21
CA PHE A 88 25.65 -5.86 16.96
C PHE A 88 25.37 -7.12 16.10
N ALA A 89 24.99 -8.21 16.75
CA ALA A 89 24.43 -9.40 16.08
C ALA A 89 23.14 -9.04 15.29
N THR A 90 22.45 -10.02 14.69
CA THR A 90 21.15 -9.74 14.05
C THR A 90 20.20 -9.07 15.06
N PRO A 91 19.63 -7.88 14.74
CA PRO A 91 18.83 -7.12 15.69
C PRO A 91 17.53 -7.84 16.09
N ASP A 92 17.14 -7.65 17.35
CA ASP A 92 15.88 -8.17 17.91
C ASP A 92 15.14 -7.06 18.66
N PHE A 93 14.20 -6.43 17.97
CA PHE A 93 13.39 -5.33 18.46
C PHE A 93 11.96 -5.79 18.81
N LEU A 94 11.79 -7.07 19.18
CA LEU A 94 10.49 -7.63 19.50
C LEU A 94 9.81 -6.91 20.69
N SER A 95 10.57 -6.46 21.67
CA SER A 95 10.00 -5.81 22.87
C SER A 95 9.41 -4.45 22.53
N SER A 96 10.15 -3.62 21.80
CA SER A 96 9.67 -2.34 21.29
C SER A 96 8.54 -2.49 20.28
N LEU A 97 8.60 -3.47 19.36
CA LEU A 97 7.52 -3.73 18.41
C LEU A 97 6.20 -4.07 19.11
N LEU A 98 6.23 -4.90 20.16
CA LEU A 98 5.04 -5.25 20.94
C LEU A 98 4.50 -4.07 21.77
N ALA A 99 5.36 -3.13 22.17
CA ALA A 99 4.95 -1.96 22.94
C ALA A 99 4.32 -0.87 22.06
N PHE A 100 4.65 -0.81 20.77
CA PHE A 100 4.08 0.16 19.84
C PHE A 100 2.68 -0.27 19.39
N GLN A 101 1.65 0.47 19.85
CA GLN A 101 0.23 0.17 19.62
C GLN A 101 -0.52 1.39 19.02
N PRO A 102 -0.15 1.86 17.80
CA PRO A 102 -0.76 3.05 17.21
C PRO A 102 -2.25 2.87 16.86
N GLN A 103 -2.70 1.64 16.61
CA GLN A 103 -4.10 1.34 16.29
C GLN A 103 -5.06 1.61 17.45
N GLU A 104 -4.56 1.61 18.69
CA GLU A 104 -5.34 1.97 19.88
C GLU A 104 -5.51 3.50 20.01
N GLN A 105 -4.84 4.27 19.15
CA GLN A 105 -4.63 5.71 19.31
C GLN A 105 -4.94 6.50 18.03
N ARG A 106 -5.95 6.06 17.27
CA ARG A 106 -6.36 6.68 16.01
C ARG A 106 -7.08 8.02 16.24
N ARG A 107 -6.32 9.04 16.62
CA ARG A 107 -6.78 10.41 16.82
C ARG A 107 -6.20 11.27 15.71
N ASP A 108 -7.06 11.98 15.00
CA ASP A 108 -6.63 12.87 13.91
C ASP A 108 -5.58 13.87 14.40
N GLY A 109 -4.49 13.99 13.64
CA GLY A 109 -3.34 14.83 13.97
C GLY A 109 -2.41 14.28 15.05
N LEU A 110 -2.67 13.09 15.62
CA LEU A 110 -1.76 12.48 16.60
C LEU A 110 -0.45 12.05 15.95
N GLN A 111 0.67 12.54 16.48
CA GLN A 111 1.98 12.18 15.96
C GLN A 111 2.58 10.95 16.66
N HIS A 112 3.32 10.15 15.90
CA HIS A 112 4.13 9.03 16.38
C HIS A 112 5.57 9.18 15.87
N LEU A 113 6.54 8.86 16.73
CA LEU A 113 7.94 8.73 16.36
C LEU A 113 8.28 7.24 16.26
N VAL A 114 8.52 6.74 15.05
CA VAL A 114 8.80 5.33 14.80
C VAL A 114 10.28 5.13 14.48
N VAL A 115 10.96 4.24 15.17
CA VAL A 115 12.35 3.85 14.88
C VAL A 115 12.57 2.35 15.06
N PHE A 116 13.07 1.68 14.02
CA PHE A 116 13.36 0.25 14.02
C PHE A 116 14.45 -0.11 12.99
N PRO A 117 15.23 -1.18 13.21
CA PRO A 117 15.90 -1.90 12.13
C PRO A 117 14.84 -2.64 11.30
N MET A 118 14.57 -2.16 10.08
CA MET A 118 13.51 -2.69 9.22
C MET A 118 13.85 -2.55 7.74
N TYR A 119 13.22 -3.36 6.90
CA TYR A 119 13.26 -3.15 5.44
C TYR A 119 12.06 -2.30 5.01
N THR A 120 12.13 -1.62 3.87
CA THR A 120 11.00 -0.83 3.35
C THR A 120 10.38 -1.54 2.14
N GLN A 121 9.08 -1.83 2.19
CA GLN A 121 8.38 -2.44 1.06
C GLN A 121 8.45 -1.49 -0.15
N ASN A 122 8.73 -2.01 -1.35
CA ASN A 122 9.00 -1.19 -2.55
C ASN A 122 10.16 -0.18 -2.40
N GLY A 123 11.03 -0.38 -1.42
CA GLY A 123 12.27 0.37 -1.20
C GLY A 123 13.45 -0.58 -1.01
N SER A 124 14.13 -0.49 0.13
CA SER A 124 15.28 -1.32 0.46
C SER A 124 14.88 -2.67 1.06
N SER A 125 15.50 -3.76 0.63
CA SER A 125 15.35 -5.08 1.26
C SER A 125 16.29 -5.30 2.45
N ASN A 126 17.18 -4.34 2.75
CA ASN A 126 18.08 -4.40 3.89
C ASN A 126 17.36 -3.91 5.15
N ARG A 127 17.58 -4.58 6.28
CA ARG A 127 17.04 -4.21 7.60
C ARG A 127 17.86 -3.10 8.25
N LEU A 128 17.84 -1.93 7.65
CA LEU A 128 18.53 -0.74 8.13
C LEU A 128 17.76 -0.08 9.27
N VAL A 129 18.45 0.64 10.16
CA VAL A 129 17.78 1.48 11.17
C VAL A 129 17.14 2.66 10.47
N GLU A 130 15.82 2.61 10.34
CA GLU A 130 15.00 3.67 9.76
C GLU A 130 14.21 4.38 10.87
N ALA A 131 14.04 5.69 10.72
CA ALA A 131 13.24 6.52 11.60
C ALA A 131 12.22 7.33 10.79
N VAL A 132 10.97 7.35 11.25
CA VAL A 132 9.86 8.04 10.59
C VAL A 132 9.09 8.82 11.63
N LEU A 133 8.86 10.10 11.38
CA LEU A 133 7.94 10.93 12.12
C LEU A 133 6.64 11.02 11.32
N VAL A 134 5.56 10.57 11.92
CA VAL A 134 4.27 10.40 11.23
C VAL A 134 3.15 11.06 12.00
N GLU A 135 2.08 11.40 11.30
CA GLU A 135 0.86 11.97 11.86
C GLU A 135 -0.35 11.15 11.39
N VAL A 136 -1.27 10.84 12.30
CA VAL A 136 -2.47 10.03 12.00
C VAL A 136 -3.53 10.88 11.28
N ILE A 137 -4.16 10.30 10.26
CA ILE A 137 -5.27 10.91 9.50
C ILE A 137 -6.57 10.17 9.85
N TRP A 138 -7.38 10.71 10.76
CA TRP A 138 -8.58 10.03 11.28
C TRP A 138 -9.80 10.96 11.35
N PRO A 139 -10.28 11.50 10.22
CA PRO A 139 -11.43 12.38 10.21
C PRO A 139 -12.70 11.67 10.71
N GLU A 140 -13.65 12.45 11.22
CA GLU A 140 -14.82 11.93 11.94
C GLU A 140 -15.65 10.93 11.11
N PHE A 141 -15.83 11.16 9.82
CA PHE A 141 -16.58 10.24 8.95
C PHE A 141 -15.89 8.88 8.81
N ILE A 142 -14.55 8.83 8.81
CA ILE A 142 -13.78 7.57 8.81
C ILE A 142 -13.98 6.82 10.12
N ALA A 143 -13.96 7.54 11.26
CA ALA A 143 -14.27 6.95 12.56
C ALA A 143 -15.69 6.35 12.58
N GLY A 144 -16.67 7.05 11.97
CA GLY A 144 -18.04 6.57 11.80
C GLY A 144 -18.14 5.28 10.97
N LEU A 145 -17.45 5.23 9.82
CA LEU A 145 -17.39 4.03 8.97
C LEU A 145 -16.74 2.85 9.70
N GLU A 146 -15.62 3.06 10.38
CA GLU A 146 -14.90 2.00 11.12
C GLU A 146 -15.71 1.48 12.31
N ALA A 147 -16.49 2.32 12.98
CA ALA A 147 -17.37 1.89 14.07
C ALA A 147 -18.54 1.00 13.60
N GLY A 148 -18.87 1.02 12.30
CA GLY A 148 -19.97 0.29 11.69
C GLY A 148 -19.55 -0.91 10.85
N ASP A 149 -20.15 -1.02 9.66
CA ASP A 149 -19.96 -2.15 8.74
C ASP A 149 -18.51 -2.28 8.24
N TYR A 150 -17.73 -1.19 8.28
CA TYR A 150 -16.38 -1.11 7.72
C TYR A 150 -15.28 -1.23 8.79
N SER A 151 -15.56 -1.85 9.93
CA SER A 151 -14.54 -2.06 10.97
C SER A 151 -13.29 -2.77 10.48
N ASN A 152 -12.15 -2.13 10.75
CA ASN A 152 -10.79 -2.59 10.50
C ASN A 152 -9.89 -2.09 11.65
N LYS A 153 -9.76 -2.91 12.69
CA LYS A 153 -9.08 -2.53 13.93
C LYS A 153 -7.56 -2.41 13.83
N LEU A 154 -6.97 -2.96 12.76
CA LEU A 154 -5.53 -2.95 12.55
C LEU A 154 -5.09 -1.73 11.73
N PHE A 155 -6.01 -1.10 10.99
CA PHE A 155 -5.68 -0.04 10.04
C PHE A 155 -5.34 1.28 10.72
N VAL A 156 -4.19 1.84 10.36
CA VAL A 156 -3.69 3.14 10.83
C VAL A 156 -3.28 4.02 9.64
N PRO A 157 -4.15 4.88 9.12
CA PRO A 157 -3.81 5.84 8.09
C PRO A 157 -2.91 6.94 8.65
N ILE A 158 -1.82 7.23 7.95
CA ILE A 158 -0.80 8.18 8.38
C ILE A 158 -0.34 9.06 7.22
N ARG A 159 0.24 10.22 7.58
CA ARG A 159 1.02 11.07 6.69
C ARG A 159 2.45 11.23 7.21
N PHE A 160 3.39 11.51 6.31
CA PHE A 160 4.75 11.86 6.71
C PHE A 160 4.83 13.27 7.29
N VAL A 161 5.56 13.41 8.41
CA VAL A 161 6.11 14.69 8.85
C VAL A 161 7.57 14.80 8.41
N ASP A 162 8.38 13.76 8.63
CA ASP A 162 9.73 13.59 8.07
C ASP A 162 10.18 12.12 8.18
N PHE A 163 11.23 11.73 7.45
CA PHE A 163 11.72 10.35 7.41
C PHE A 163 13.20 10.22 7.09
N THR A 164 13.80 9.07 7.40
CA THR A 164 15.13 8.64 6.92
C THR A 164 15.06 8.12 5.48
N ALA A 165 16.22 8.07 4.81
CA ALA A 165 16.33 7.81 3.37
C ALA A 165 15.70 6.48 2.88
N GLY A 166 15.47 5.48 3.75
CA GLY A 166 14.76 4.25 3.36
C GLY A 166 13.32 4.49 2.89
N TYR A 167 12.71 5.61 3.30
CA TYR A 167 11.39 6.06 2.83
C TYR A 167 11.47 7.11 1.71
N ASP A 168 12.66 7.52 1.25
CA ASP A 168 12.84 8.30 0.02
C ASP A 168 12.72 7.39 -1.23
N THR A 169 11.63 6.62 -1.28
CA THR A 169 11.42 5.49 -2.20
C THR A 169 9.95 5.36 -2.59
N ASN A 170 9.59 4.25 -3.23
CA ASN A 170 8.19 3.95 -3.55
C ASN A 170 7.39 3.37 -2.37
N SER A 171 8.01 3.15 -1.21
CA SER A 171 7.33 2.60 -0.03
C SER A 171 6.12 3.44 0.39
N ALA A 172 4.95 2.83 0.53
CA ALA A 172 3.71 3.50 0.91
C ALA A 172 3.09 2.94 2.19
N VAL A 173 3.84 2.10 2.89
CA VAL A 173 3.36 1.37 4.06
C VAL A 173 4.43 1.31 5.16
N LEU A 174 3.96 1.24 6.39
CA LEU A 174 4.75 0.90 7.56
C LEU A 174 4.05 -0.29 8.20
N PHE A 175 4.67 -1.46 8.06
CA PHE A 175 4.11 -2.73 8.53
C PHE A 175 5.03 -3.39 9.56
N PRO A 176 4.47 -3.95 10.63
CA PRO A 176 5.26 -4.57 11.70
C PRO A 176 6.04 -5.81 11.23
N GLU A 177 5.61 -6.46 10.14
CA GLU A 177 6.33 -7.56 9.47
C GLU A 177 7.73 -7.18 8.99
N THR A 178 7.97 -5.89 8.80
CA THR A 178 9.24 -5.39 8.25
C THR A 178 10.36 -5.31 9.30
N VAL A 179 9.98 -5.27 10.57
CA VAL A 179 10.88 -5.06 11.71
C VAL A 179 11.71 -6.31 11.99
N ALA A 180 12.98 -6.10 12.32
CA ALA A 180 13.88 -7.16 12.74
C ALA A 180 13.51 -7.69 14.13
N VAL A 181 12.97 -8.91 14.18
CA VAL A 181 12.59 -9.61 15.40
C VAL A 181 13.09 -11.05 15.42
N SER A 182 13.40 -11.57 16.60
CA SER A 182 13.80 -12.97 16.80
C SER A 182 12.66 -13.96 16.61
N LYS A 183 11.41 -13.50 16.81
CA LYS A 183 10.19 -14.29 16.68
C LYS A 183 9.08 -13.44 16.12
N THR A 184 8.40 -13.92 15.08
CA THR A 184 7.20 -13.28 14.51
C THR A 184 6.07 -13.22 15.56
N PRO A 185 5.62 -12.03 15.99
CA PRO A 185 4.47 -11.88 16.88
C PRO A 185 3.15 -11.96 16.10
N THR A 186 2.03 -11.89 16.82
CA THR A 186 0.76 -11.50 16.20
C THR A 186 0.82 -9.99 15.95
N PHE A 187 0.59 -9.57 14.72
CA PHE A 187 0.57 -8.16 14.35
C PHE A 187 -0.76 -7.52 14.73
N THR A 188 -0.70 -6.31 15.29
CA THR A 188 -1.86 -5.58 15.80
C THR A 188 -2.15 -4.30 15.03
N TRP A 189 -1.29 -3.92 14.09
CA TRP A 189 -1.45 -2.71 13.31
C TRP A 189 -0.82 -2.86 11.92
N GLY A 190 -1.31 -2.09 10.96
CA GLY A 190 -0.72 -1.87 9.66
C GLY A 190 -1.00 -0.44 9.25
N ALA A 191 0.05 0.31 8.90
CA ALA A 191 -0.06 1.73 8.62
C ALA A 191 0.22 2.05 7.15
N ILE A 192 -0.59 2.93 6.57
CA ILE A 192 -0.52 3.31 5.15
C ILE A 192 -0.33 4.82 5.04
N PHE A 193 0.64 5.23 4.22
CA PHE A 193 0.98 6.64 3.98
C PHE A 193 0.03 7.26 2.95
N ALA A 194 -1.16 7.64 3.40
CA ALA A 194 -2.21 8.16 2.53
C ALA A 194 -1.82 9.51 1.89
N ASP A 195 -0.97 10.33 2.53
CA ASP A 195 -0.44 11.56 1.94
C ASP A 195 0.38 11.31 0.66
N ARG A 196 1.21 10.28 0.71
CA ARG A 196 2.06 9.86 -0.40
C ARG A 196 1.23 9.27 -1.53
N GLU A 197 0.27 8.40 -1.23
CA GLU A 197 -0.61 7.83 -2.26
C GLU A 197 -1.49 8.91 -2.89
N ALA A 198 -2.02 9.84 -2.09
CA ALA A 198 -2.74 11.01 -2.59
C ALA A 198 -1.87 11.90 -3.49
N ALA A 199 -0.64 12.22 -3.07
CA ALA A 199 0.27 13.05 -3.85
C ALA A 199 0.68 12.36 -5.19
N ARG A 200 0.89 11.04 -5.16
CA ARG A 200 1.13 10.21 -6.35
C ARG A 200 -0.03 10.25 -7.31
N PHE A 201 -1.22 9.96 -6.80
CA PHE A 201 -2.46 9.98 -7.54
C PHE A 201 -2.63 11.32 -8.27
N ARG A 202 -2.50 12.44 -7.54
CA ARG A 202 -2.67 13.79 -8.10
C ARG A 202 -1.67 14.05 -9.22
N ARG A 203 -0.39 13.73 -9.02
CA ARG A 203 0.66 13.93 -10.03
C ARG A 203 0.43 13.07 -11.28
N VAL A 204 0.13 11.79 -11.08
CA VAL A 204 -0.04 10.83 -12.17
C VAL A 204 -1.32 11.11 -12.94
N LEU A 205 -2.44 11.34 -12.27
CA LEU A 205 -3.72 11.63 -12.92
C LEU A 205 -3.64 12.92 -13.74
N LYS A 206 -3.02 13.99 -13.22
CA LYS A 206 -2.83 15.24 -13.97
C LYS A 206 -2.10 14.99 -15.30
N ALA A 207 -0.96 14.33 -15.25
CA ALA A 207 -0.18 14.04 -16.46
C ALA A 207 -0.90 13.06 -17.40
N ALA A 208 -1.58 12.04 -16.85
CA ALA A 208 -2.33 11.08 -17.63
C ALA A 208 -3.50 11.74 -18.37
N ALA A 209 -4.23 12.64 -17.71
CA ALA A 209 -5.32 13.40 -18.32
C ALA A 209 -4.82 14.26 -19.49
N GLU A 210 -3.69 14.95 -19.31
CA GLU A 210 -3.05 15.73 -20.38
C GLU A 210 -2.61 14.85 -21.56
N ILE A 211 -1.93 13.72 -21.29
CA ILE A 211 -1.41 12.81 -22.32
C ILE A 211 -2.54 12.13 -23.12
N THR A 212 -3.65 11.81 -22.45
CA THR A 212 -4.79 11.09 -23.03
C THR A 212 -5.91 12.01 -23.50
N ALA A 213 -5.77 13.33 -23.31
CA ALA A 213 -6.81 14.33 -23.55
C ALA A 213 -8.15 13.98 -22.86
N LEU A 214 -8.06 13.36 -21.67
CA LEU A 214 -9.21 12.97 -20.87
C LEU A 214 -9.79 14.20 -20.15
N GLU A 215 -11.07 14.44 -20.35
CA GLU A 215 -11.82 15.42 -19.56
C GLU A 215 -12.20 14.79 -18.21
N LEU A 216 -11.73 15.38 -17.12
CA LEU A 216 -11.95 14.87 -15.77
C LEU A 216 -13.35 15.26 -15.26
N PRO A 217 -14.06 14.34 -14.57
CA PRO A 217 -15.22 14.71 -13.75
C PRO A 217 -14.85 15.75 -12.70
N GLU A 218 -15.82 16.57 -12.29
CA GLU A 218 -15.64 17.65 -11.30
C GLU A 218 -14.94 17.15 -10.02
N GLY A 219 -15.46 16.08 -9.40
CA GLY A 219 -14.86 15.53 -8.18
C GLY A 219 -13.41 15.02 -8.37
N ALA A 220 -13.06 14.53 -9.55
CA ALA A 220 -11.69 14.14 -9.85
C ALA A 220 -10.76 15.34 -10.04
N ALA A 221 -11.26 16.43 -10.63
CA ALA A 221 -10.54 17.69 -10.71
C ALA A 221 -10.35 18.34 -9.33
N ASP A 222 -11.34 18.23 -8.44
CA ASP A 222 -11.23 18.69 -7.05
C ASP A 222 -10.12 17.96 -6.29
N MET A 223 -10.02 16.64 -6.44
CA MET A 223 -8.91 15.87 -5.86
C MET A 223 -7.54 16.36 -6.37
N LEU A 224 -7.41 16.69 -7.67
CA LEU A 224 -6.16 17.28 -8.17
C LEU A 224 -5.81 18.59 -7.46
N ALA A 225 -6.80 19.42 -7.16
CA ALA A 225 -6.61 20.71 -6.52
C ALA A 225 -6.34 20.62 -5.01
N ASP A 226 -6.84 19.58 -4.33
CA ASP A 226 -6.87 19.47 -2.88
C ASP A 226 -6.21 18.19 -2.36
N GLN A 227 -5.07 18.37 -1.67
CA GLN A 227 -4.31 17.28 -1.06
C GLN A 227 -5.09 16.62 0.07
N ASP A 228 -5.67 17.39 1.00
CA ASP A 228 -6.35 16.85 2.18
C ASP A 228 -7.62 16.08 1.79
N LEU A 229 -8.36 16.58 0.78
CA LEU A 229 -9.50 15.86 0.19
C LEU A 229 -9.07 14.51 -0.39
N THR A 230 -7.95 14.50 -1.12
CA THR A 230 -7.45 13.27 -1.73
C THR A 230 -6.94 12.31 -0.66
N GLU A 231 -6.26 12.80 0.37
CA GLU A 231 -5.84 11.98 1.52
C GLU A 231 -7.03 11.29 2.19
N ALA A 232 -8.06 12.04 2.56
CA ALA A 232 -9.27 11.47 3.17
C ALA A 232 -9.97 10.45 2.25
N THR A 233 -9.90 10.66 0.93
CA THR A 233 -10.39 9.69 -0.07
C THR A 233 -9.60 8.39 -0.03
N PHE A 234 -8.26 8.45 -0.02
CA PHE A 234 -7.40 7.27 0.09
C PHE A 234 -7.58 6.55 1.43
N VAL A 235 -7.74 7.29 2.53
CA VAL A 235 -8.05 6.68 3.84
C VAL A 235 -9.34 5.86 3.78
N MET A 236 -10.39 6.36 3.13
CA MET A 236 -11.63 5.61 2.96
C MET A 236 -11.45 4.38 2.06
N TRP A 237 -10.72 4.52 0.96
CA TRP A 237 -10.40 3.41 0.07
C TRP A 237 -9.66 2.31 0.84
N ASP A 238 -8.54 2.64 1.48
CA ASP A 238 -7.69 1.71 2.20
C ASP A 238 -8.43 1.02 3.36
N LEU A 239 -9.27 1.76 4.10
CA LEU A 239 -10.11 1.19 5.17
C LEU A 239 -10.94 0.01 4.67
N ILE A 240 -11.59 0.16 3.51
CA ILE A 240 -12.47 -0.84 2.93
C ILE A 240 -11.67 -1.93 2.20
N HIS A 241 -10.62 -1.55 1.47
CA HIS A 241 -9.73 -2.46 0.75
C HIS A 241 -9.07 -3.46 1.71
N ASP A 242 -8.33 -2.97 2.71
CA ASP A 242 -7.54 -3.83 3.60
C ASP A 242 -8.43 -4.79 4.40
N ARG A 243 -9.60 -4.30 4.82
CA ARG A 243 -10.60 -5.12 5.49
C ARG A 243 -11.04 -6.30 4.61
N THR A 244 -11.10 -6.10 3.30
CA THR A 244 -11.61 -7.08 2.34
C THR A 244 -10.68 -8.29 2.19
N HIS A 245 -9.38 -8.15 2.43
CA HIS A 245 -8.47 -9.30 2.47
C HIS A 245 -8.85 -10.35 3.53
N MET A 246 -9.54 -9.93 4.59
CA MET A 246 -9.93 -10.80 5.70
C MET A 246 -11.41 -11.16 5.72
N ARG A 247 -12.16 -10.88 4.63
CA ARG A 247 -13.62 -11.02 4.55
C ARG A 247 -14.08 -11.63 3.22
N GLY A 248 -15.25 -12.27 3.27
CA GLY A 248 -15.90 -12.88 2.09
C GLY A 248 -15.58 -14.36 1.90
N ASP A 249 -16.01 -14.91 0.77
CA ASP A 249 -15.63 -16.26 0.35
C ASP A 249 -14.17 -16.24 -0.08
N LEU A 250 -13.29 -16.67 0.81
CA LEU A 250 -11.85 -16.63 0.59
C LEU A 250 -11.40 -17.94 -0.07
N PRO A 251 -10.90 -17.92 -1.33
CA PRO A 251 -10.09 -19.03 -1.84
C PRO A 251 -8.74 -19.09 -1.12
N PHE A 252 -8.36 -17.96 -0.51
CA PHE A 252 -7.15 -17.77 0.26
C PHE A 252 -7.41 -18.22 1.68
N ASP A 253 -6.97 -19.44 1.96
CA ASP A 253 -6.84 -19.90 3.33
C ASP A 253 -6.00 -18.86 4.13
N PRO A 254 -6.46 -18.39 5.30
CA PRO A 254 -5.61 -17.66 6.24
C PRO A 254 -4.34 -18.44 6.65
N PHE A 255 -4.24 -19.75 6.34
CA PHE A 255 -3.01 -20.57 6.46
C PHE A 255 -2.13 -20.60 5.18
N MET A 256 -2.53 -20.00 4.05
CA MET A 256 -1.84 -20.05 2.74
C MET A 256 -0.88 -18.87 2.44
N ILE A 257 -0.73 -17.87 3.32
CA ILE A 257 0.14 -16.67 3.14
C ILE A 257 1.61 -17.01 2.78
N LYS A 258 2.04 -18.28 2.96
CA LYS A 258 3.39 -18.76 2.64
C LYS A 258 3.49 -19.66 1.39
N GLN A 259 2.42 -19.83 0.60
CA GLN A 259 2.45 -20.71 -0.57
C GLN A 259 2.79 -19.96 -1.85
N ARG A 260 3.79 -20.47 -2.58
CA ARG A 260 4.15 -19.97 -3.91
C ARG A 260 3.01 -20.25 -4.89
N MET A 261 2.36 -19.19 -5.36
CA MET A 261 1.26 -19.20 -6.33
C MET A 261 1.65 -18.43 -7.60
N PRO A 262 0.98 -18.66 -8.75
CA PRO A 262 1.12 -17.80 -9.92
C PRO A 262 0.79 -16.33 -9.60
N PHE A 263 1.56 -15.38 -10.15
CA PHE A 263 1.41 -13.96 -9.81
C PHE A 263 0.01 -13.40 -10.16
N PHE A 264 -0.62 -13.96 -11.19
CA PHE A 264 -1.96 -13.56 -11.63
C PHE A 264 -3.08 -13.83 -10.61
N LEU A 265 -2.86 -14.70 -9.62
CA LEU A 265 -3.82 -14.88 -8.52
C LEU A 265 -3.75 -13.73 -7.52
N TYR A 266 -2.55 -13.21 -7.25
CA TYR A 266 -2.39 -11.99 -6.46
C TYR A 266 -3.04 -10.81 -7.18
N SER A 267 -2.93 -10.73 -8.52
CA SER A 267 -3.63 -9.71 -9.30
C SER A 267 -5.14 -9.73 -9.09
N LEU A 268 -5.73 -10.92 -9.04
CA LEU A 268 -7.17 -11.06 -8.81
C LEU A 268 -7.56 -10.72 -7.38
N GLU A 269 -6.72 -11.03 -6.39
CA GLU A 269 -7.01 -10.71 -4.99
C GLU A 269 -6.99 -9.20 -4.76
N GLU A 270 -5.92 -8.53 -5.20
CA GLU A 270 -5.80 -7.07 -5.08
C GLU A 270 -6.91 -6.35 -5.85
N LEU A 271 -7.22 -6.82 -7.06
CA LEU A 271 -8.33 -6.28 -7.83
C LEU A 271 -9.68 -6.55 -7.16
N ARG A 272 -9.92 -7.73 -6.58
CA ARG A 272 -11.15 -8.04 -5.84
C ARG A 272 -11.34 -7.08 -4.66
N CYS A 273 -10.30 -6.81 -3.90
CA CYS A 273 -10.35 -5.87 -2.78
C CYS A 273 -10.73 -4.46 -3.26
N ASP A 274 -10.12 -3.98 -4.34
CA ASP A 274 -10.48 -2.69 -4.94
C ASP A 274 -11.90 -2.66 -5.50
N LEU A 275 -12.32 -3.70 -6.22
CA LEU A 275 -13.67 -3.74 -6.79
C LEU A 275 -14.74 -3.90 -5.70
N THR A 276 -14.38 -4.47 -4.55
CA THR A 276 -15.22 -4.46 -3.35
C THR A 276 -15.29 -3.06 -2.75
N ALA A 277 -14.15 -2.36 -2.58
CA ALA A 277 -14.12 -0.98 -2.12
C ALA A 277 -14.92 -0.05 -3.04
N PHE A 278 -14.82 -0.25 -4.35
CA PHE A 278 -15.62 0.45 -5.37
C PHE A 278 -17.11 0.19 -5.17
N ARG A 279 -17.54 -1.08 -5.08
CA ARG A 279 -18.95 -1.47 -4.89
C ARG A 279 -19.53 -0.91 -3.59
N GLU A 280 -18.80 -1.00 -2.50
CA GLU A 280 -19.23 -0.46 -1.21
C GLU A 280 -19.30 1.07 -1.25
N SER A 281 -18.39 1.72 -1.96
CA SER A 281 -18.46 3.17 -2.17
C SER A 281 -19.70 3.56 -2.99
N VAL A 282 -20.07 2.81 -4.04
CA VAL A 282 -21.35 3.03 -4.74
C VAL A 282 -22.54 2.88 -3.79
N ARG A 283 -22.50 1.90 -2.88
CA ARG A 283 -23.56 1.73 -1.87
C ARG A 283 -23.63 2.93 -0.93
N ILE A 284 -22.51 3.38 -0.38
CA ILE A 284 -22.45 4.53 0.55
C ILE A 284 -22.91 5.81 -0.15
N GLU A 285 -22.47 6.10 -1.38
CA GLU A 285 -22.89 7.27 -2.16
C GLU A 285 -24.43 7.38 -2.24
N ASN A 286 -25.10 6.24 -2.42
CA ASN A 286 -26.54 6.12 -2.60
C ASN A 286 -27.33 5.92 -1.29
N ASP A 287 -26.67 5.84 -0.15
CA ASP A 287 -27.31 5.71 1.16
C ASP A 287 -27.65 7.10 1.71
N ASP A 288 -28.93 7.48 1.70
CA ASP A 288 -29.39 8.78 2.20
C ASP A 288 -29.24 8.94 3.72
N ASP A 289 -29.08 7.84 4.46
CA ASP A 289 -28.83 7.84 5.91
C ASP A 289 -27.33 7.90 6.25
N ALA A 290 -26.43 7.74 5.26
CA ALA A 290 -24.99 7.84 5.47
C ALA A 290 -24.55 9.30 5.67
N ASP A 291 -23.45 9.47 6.42
CA ASP A 291 -22.83 10.77 6.66
C ASP A 291 -22.52 11.50 5.32
N PRO A 292 -22.87 12.78 5.16
CA PRO A 292 -22.66 13.50 3.90
C PRO A 292 -21.20 13.54 3.42
N GLU A 293 -20.23 13.61 4.34
CA GLU A 293 -18.81 13.53 3.98
C GLU A 293 -18.46 12.11 3.53
N ALA A 294 -18.97 11.07 4.20
CA ALA A 294 -18.79 9.69 3.73
C ALA A 294 -19.35 9.47 2.32
N ARG A 295 -20.53 10.03 2.01
CA ARG A 295 -21.13 9.97 0.67
C ARG A 295 -20.30 10.69 -0.39
N ARG A 296 -19.78 11.88 -0.06
CA ARG A 296 -18.89 12.65 -0.94
C ARG A 296 -17.62 11.86 -1.24
N HIS A 297 -16.94 11.37 -0.21
CA HIS A 297 -15.69 10.61 -0.36
C HIS A 297 -15.91 9.27 -1.05
N ALA A 298 -17.03 8.60 -0.84
CA ALA A 298 -17.42 7.41 -1.58
C ALA A 298 -17.43 7.64 -3.10
N LYS A 299 -17.94 8.78 -3.57
CA LYS A 299 -17.85 9.10 -5.01
C LYS A 299 -16.41 9.30 -5.47
N LEU A 300 -15.60 9.96 -4.66
CA LEU A 300 -14.18 10.19 -4.96
C LEU A 300 -13.37 8.89 -4.98
N VAL A 301 -13.65 7.93 -4.09
CA VAL A 301 -13.02 6.61 -4.07
C VAL A 301 -13.27 5.86 -5.37
N GLN A 302 -14.47 5.95 -5.95
CA GLN A 302 -14.77 5.34 -7.26
C GLN A 302 -13.85 5.88 -8.35
N TYR A 303 -13.63 7.19 -8.39
CA TYR A 303 -12.70 7.82 -9.34
C TYR A 303 -11.24 7.42 -9.05
N ALA A 304 -10.84 7.44 -7.78
CA ALA A 304 -9.49 7.10 -7.36
C ALA A 304 -9.08 5.70 -7.82
N ILE A 305 -9.93 4.68 -7.53
CA ILE A 305 -9.71 3.29 -7.93
C ILE A 305 -9.54 3.17 -9.44
N ILE A 306 -10.44 3.76 -10.23
CA ILE A 306 -10.39 3.68 -11.70
C ILE A 306 -9.09 4.28 -12.22
N PHE A 307 -8.79 5.51 -11.80
CA PHE A 307 -7.67 6.26 -12.34
C PHE A 307 -6.33 5.69 -11.90
N ASP A 308 -6.16 5.24 -10.66
CA ASP A 308 -4.91 4.62 -10.25
C ASP A 308 -4.69 3.26 -10.89
N ARG A 309 -5.72 2.40 -10.94
CA ARG A 309 -5.61 1.10 -11.63
C ARG A 309 -5.25 1.28 -13.10
N ILE A 310 -5.85 2.24 -13.78
CA ILE A 310 -5.61 2.48 -15.21
C ILE A 310 -4.30 3.23 -15.47
N PHE A 311 -3.99 4.31 -14.76
CA PHE A 311 -2.89 5.21 -15.12
C PHE A 311 -1.61 5.02 -14.32
N ARG A 312 -1.68 4.46 -13.11
CA ARG A 312 -0.51 4.27 -12.25
C ARG A 312 -0.14 2.79 -12.15
N PHE A 313 -1.00 1.96 -11.58
CA PHE A 313 -0.70 0.57 -11.27
C PHE A 313 -0.40 -0.27 -12.52
N ALA A 314 -1.16 -0.09 -13.61
CA ALA A 314 -0.95 -0.81 -14.86
C ALA A 314 0.49 -0.74 -15.42
N ILE A 315 1.20 0.35 -15.11
CA ILE A 315 2.48 0.73 -15.71
C ILE A 315 3.58 1.09 -14.69
N THR A 316 3.34 0.91 -13.40
CA THR A 316 4.35 1.13 -12.35
C THR A 316 5.20 -0.12 -12.14
N GLY A 317 6.51 0.06 -11.96
CA GLY A 317 7.45 -1.03 -11.65
C GLY A 317 7.88 -1.85 -12.88
N SER A 318 8.60 -2.95 -12.62
CA SER A 318 9.06 -3.85 -13.68
C SER A 318 7.92 -4.68 -14.28
N ARG A 319 8.16 -5.35 -15.41
CA ARG A 319 7.22 -6.33 -15.98
C ARG A 319 7.41 -7.75 -15.45
N VAL A 320 8.31 -7.96 -14.49
CA VAL A 320 8.58 -9.28 -13.92
C VAL A 320 7.53 -9.60 -12.85
N ARG A 321 6.56 -10.44 -13.22
CA ARG A 321 5.51 -10.99 -12.35
C ARG A 321 4.75 -9.90 -11.59
N ASN A 322 4.52 -8.78 -12.27
CA ASN A 322 3.89 -7.58 -11.70
C ASN A 322 2.38 -7.78 -11.60
N TYR A 323 1.92 -8.11 -10.39
CA TYR A 323 0.53 -8.45 -10.16
C TYR A 323 -0.39 -7.22 -10.22
N ASP A 324 0.02 -6.08 -9.68
CA ASP A 324 -0.76 -4.83 -9.76
C ASP A 324 -0.92 -4.35 -11.19
N GLY A 325 0.16 -4.45 -11.98
CA GLY A 325 0.17 -4.13 -13.39
C GLY A 325 -0.85 -4.94 -14.19
N LEU A 326 -1.01 -6.23 -13.88
CA LEU A 326 -2.04 -7.07 -14.51
C LEU A 326 -3.46 -6.69 -14.07
N GLY A 327 -3.68 -6.38 -12.78
CA GLY A 327 -4.99 -5.94 -12.29
C GLY A 327 -5.49 -4.68 -13.01
N GLY A 328 -4.62 -3.69 -13.19
CA GLY A 328 -4.92 -2.47 -13.93
C GLY A 328 -5.24 -2.70 -15.42
N GLN A 329 -4.47 -3.58 -16.07
CA GLN A 329 -4.75 -3.97 -17.47
C GLN A 329 -6.09 -4.70 -17.61
N LEU A 330 -6.42 -5.57 -16.66
CA LEU A 330 -7.68 -6.31 -16.65
C LEU A 330 -8.88 -5.36 -16.54
N LEU A 331 -8.85 -4.41 -15.61
CA LEU A 331 -9.91 -3.40 -15.47
C LEU A 331 -10.07 -2.56 -16.74
N PHE A 332 -8.97 -2.04 -17.30
CA PHE A 332 -8.99 -1.25 -18.52
C PHE A 332 -9.57 -2.02 -19.71
N ALA A 333 -9.07 -3.23 -19.95
CA ALA A 333 -9.51 -4.06 -21.07
C ALA A 333 -10.98 -4.46 -20.92
N TRP A 334 -11.43 -4.74 -19.69
CA TRP A 334 -12.83 -5.01 -19.39
C TRP A 334 -13.73 -3.82 -19.74
N LEU A 335 -13.43 -2.62 -19.22
CA LEU A 335 -14.22 -1.41 -19.50
C LEU A 335 -14.25 -1.09 -20.99
N HIS A 336 -13.14 -1.30 -21.69
CA HIS A 336 -13.08 -1.15 -23.15
C HIS A 336 -13.97 -2.17 -23.88
N GLN A 337 -13.91 -3.45 -23.50
CA GLN A 337 -14.74 -4.50 -24.12
C GLN A 337 -16.24 -4.32 -23.85
N GLN A 338 -16.60 -3.74 -22.70
CA GLN A 338 -17.97 -3.34 -22.37
C GLN A 338 -18.41 -2.03 -23.05
N ARG A 339 -17.54 -1.38 -23.84
CA ARG A 339 -17.80 -0.09 -24.51
C ARG A 339 -18.11 1.04 -23.53
N VAL A 340 -17.47 1.03 -22.36
CA VAL A 340 -17.55 2.11 -21.36
C VAL A 340 -16.31 3.01 -21.42
N LEU A 341 -15.16 2.45 -21.77
CA LEU A 341 -13.92 3.19 -22.01
C LEU A 341 -13.58 3.16 -23.51
N HIS A 342 -13.25 4.32 -24.07
CA HIS A 342 -12.97 4.46 -25.49
C HIS A 342 -11.64 5.18 -25.72
N TRP A 343 -10.85 4.63 -26.65
CA TRP A 343 -9.70 5.33 -27.23
C TRP A 343 -10.00 5.59 -28.71
N THR A 344 -10.31 6.83 -29.05
CA THR A 344 -10.71 7.23 -30.42
C THR A 344 -10.13 8.59 -30.73
N ASP A 345 -9.61 8.77 -31.95
CA ASP A 345 -9.01 10.03 -32.40
C ASP A 345 -7.94 10.60 -31.44
N THR A 346 -7.15 9.71 -30.81
CA THR A 346 -6.10 10.07 -29.82
C THR A 346 -6.67 10.72 -28.55
N ARG A 347 -7.93 10.43 -28.22
CA ARG A 347 -8.59 10.87 -27.00
C ARG A 347 -9.12 9.66 -26.23
N LEU A 348 -8.94 9.68 -24.92
CA LEU A 348 -9.60 8.77 -23.99
C LEU A 348 -10.92 9.40 -23.53
N THR A 349 -12.02 8.67 -23.65
CA THR A 349 -13.32 9.05 -23.09
C THR A 349 -13.89 7.90 -22.27
N ILE A 350 -14.62 8.23 -21.20
CA ILE A 350 -15.25 7.27 -20.30
C ILE A 350 -16.73 7.63 -20.18
N ASP A 351 -17.61 6.65 -20.38
CA ASP A 351 -19.05 6.78 -20.15
C ASP A 351 -19.36 6.60 -18.66
N TRP A 352 -19.29 7.69 -17.90
CA TRP A 352 -19.37 7.67 -16.44
C TRP A 352 -20.69 7.13 -15.88
N ASP A 353 -21.78 7.21 -16.64
CA ASP A 353 -23.08 6.68 -16.22
C ASP A 353 -23.10 5.14 -16.19
N GLU A 354 -22.31 4.51 -17.07
CA GLU A 354 -22.23 3.04 -17.22
C GLU A 354 -21.07 2.40 -16.45
N VAL A 355 -20.12 3.21 -15.97
CA VAL A 355 -18.92 2.75 -15.24
C VAL A 355 -19.26 1.88 -14.05
N SER A 356 -20.19 2.31 -13.19
CA SER A 356 -20.46 1.60 -11.94
C SER A 356 -20.97 0.18 -12.20
N THR A 357 -21.90 0.04 -13.15
CA THR A 357 -22.44 -1.24 -13.61
C THR A 357 -21.34 -2.15 -14.15
N ALA A 358 -20.48 -1.63 -15.03
CA ALA A 358 -19.42 -2.43 -15.66
C ALA A 358 -18.36 -2.88 -14.64
N VAL A 359 -17.95 -2.02 -13.72
CA VAL A 359 -16.97 -2.34 -12.67
C VAL A 359 -17.54 -3.39 -11.70
N ILE A 360 -18.78 -3.22 -11.25
CA ILE A 360 -19.45 -4.18 -10.36
C ILE A 360 -19.61 -5.55 -11.04
N ALA A 361 -19.87 -5.60 -12.35
CA ALA A 361 -19.96 -6.85 -13.10
C ALA A 361 -18.62 -7.61 -13.17
N LEU A 362 -17.50 -6.90 -13.28
CA LEU A 362 -16.17 -7.53 -13.18
C LEU A 362 -15.94 -8.08 -11.77
N GLY A 363 -16.25 -7.27 -10.74
CA GLY A 363 -16.16 -7.70 -9.34
C GLY A 363 -16.97 -8.97 -9.06
N ALA A 364 -18.22 -9.02 -9.54
CA ALA A 364 -19.09 -10.20 -9.41
C ALA A 364 -18.52 -11.45 -10.11
N SER A 365 -17.81 -11.28 -11.24
CA SER A 365 -17.15 -12.39 -11.93
C SER A 365 -15.98 -12.96 -11.14
N ILE A 366 -15.22 -12.10 -10.45
CA ILE A 366 -14.13 -12.51 -9.56
C ILE A 366 -14.69 -13.14 -8.28
N ASP A 367 -15.77 -12.57 -7.71
CA ASP A 367 -16.47 -13.13 -6.56
C ASP A 367 -17.03 -14.53 -6.87
N ASP A 368 -17.63 -14.77 -8.03
CA ASP A 368 -18.08 -16.13 -8.44
C ASP A 368 -16.90 -17.10 -8.60
N LEU A 369 -15.78 -16.65 -9.17
CA LEU A 369 -14.56 -17.46 -9.27
C LEU A 369 -14.12 -17.94 -7.87
N TYR A 370 -14.21 -17.05 -6.89
CA TYR A 370 -13.75 -17.24 -5.51
C TYR A 370 -14.74 -18.07 -4.70
N TRP A 371 -16.04 -17.78 -4.79
CA TRP A 371 -17.09 -18.61 -4.21
C TRP A 371 -16.98 -20.07 -4.64
N ARG A 372 -16.73 -20.33 -5.93
CA ARG A 372 -16.51 -21.68 -6.47
C ARG A 372 -15.22 -22.34 -5.98
N SER A 373 -14.33 -21.67 -5.26
CA SER A 373 -13.12 -22.31 -4.73
C SER A 373 -13.40 -23.28 -3.59
N ILE A 374 -14.55 -23.15 -2.92
CA ILE A 374 -14.92 -23.95 -1.73
C ILE A 374 -14.92 -25.45 -2.06
N ASP A 375 -15.39 -25.82 -3.25
CA ASP A 375 -15.46 -27.21 -3.72
C ASP A 375 -14.59 -27.49 -4.96
N ARG A 376 -13.80 -26.50 -5.43
CA ARG A 376 -12.90 -26.65 -6.57
C ARG A 376 -11.46 -26.97 -6.13
N PRO A 377 -10.86 -28.07 -6.63
CA PRO A 377 -9.46 -28.37 -6.36
C PRO A 377 -8.52 -27.24 -6.78
N LYS A 378 -7.44 -27.02 -6.01
CA LYS A 378 -6.45 -25.94 -6.21
C LYS A 378 -6.02 -25.75 -7.67
N THR A 379 -5.52 -26.81 -8.32
CA THR A 379 -5.07 -26.73 -9.72
C THR A 379 -6.19 -26.34 -10.68
N ALA A 380 -7.40 -26.89 -10.49
CA ALA A 380 -8.56 -26.52 -11.29
C ALA A 380 -8.97 -25.06 -11.06
N HIS A 381 -8.81 -24.55 -9.84
CA HIS A 381 -9.04 -23.15 -9.52
C HIS A 381 -8.03 -22.23 -10.21
N TRP A 382 -6.75 -22.59 -10.23
CA TRP A 382 -5.73 -21.80 -10.92
C TRP A 382 -5.97 -21.74 -12.43
N LEU A 383 -6.40 -22.85 -13.05
CA LEU A 383 -6.78 -22.88 -14.46
C LEU A 383 -7.98 -21.98 -14.76
N ALA A 384 -9.01 -22.01 -13.92
CA ALA A 384 -10.18 -21.16 -14.07
C ALA A 384 -9.86 -19.67 -13.87
N ALA A 385 -8.99 -19.34 -12.91
CA ALA A 385 -8.50 -17.97 -12.70
C ALA A 385 -7.74 -17.47 -13.94
N TYR A 386 -6.86 -18.29 -14.50
CA TYR A 386 -6.15 -17.96 -15.73
C TYR A 386 -7.12 -17.77 -16.91
N GLN A 387 -8.15 -18.61 -17.02
CA GLN A 387 -9.17 -18.49 -18.06
C GLN A 387 -9.96 -17.17 -17.95
N LEU A 388 -10.35 -16.76 -16.73
CA LEU A 388 -11.05 -15.49 -16.50
C LEU A 388 -10.21 -14.30 -16.99
N ILE A 389 -8.93 -14.27 -16.62
CA ILE A 389 -8.02 -13.18 -17.03
C ILE A 389 -7.80 -13.21 -18.54
N SER A 390 -7.46 -14.38 -19.09
CA SER A 390 -7.12 -14.53 -20.51
C SER A 390 -8.29 -14.33 -21.47
N ALA A 391 -9.53 -14.43 -20.98
CA ALA A 391 -10.72 -14.02 -21.73
C ALA A 391 -10.76 -12.50 -21.99
N THR A 392 -10.10 -11.70 -21.16
CA THR A 392 -10.11 -10.23 -21.25
C THR A 392 -8.75 -9.66 -21.69
N VAL A 393 -7.64 -10.16 -21.14
CA VAL A 393 -6.28 -9.70 -21.41
C VAL A 393 -5.53 -10.79 -22.18
N THR A 394 -5.00 -10.46 -23.36
CA THR A 394 -4.27 -11.42 -24.20
C THR A 394 -2.98 -11.87 -23.52
N PRO A 395 -2.78 -13.20 -23.30
CA PRO A 395 -1.52 -13.70 -22.77
C PRO A 395 -0.34 -13.54 -23.74
N HIS A 396 0.87 -13.65 -23.22
CA HIS A 396 2.09 -13.68 -24.00
C HIS A 396 2.05 -14.81 -25.05
N PRO A 397 2.43 -14.59 -26.32
CA PRO A 397 2.36 -15.61 -27.38
C PRO A 397 3.14 -16.90 -27.10
N ALA A 398 4.19 -16.81 -26.28
CA ALA A 398 5.00 -17.96 -25.85
C ALA A 398 4.51 -18.66 -24.58
N SER A 399 3.41 -18.21 -23.98
CA SER A 399 2.86 -18.77 -22.74
C SER A 399 2.56 -20.28 -22.89
N VAL A 400 3.00 -21.06 -21.90
CA VAL A 400 2.64 -22.48 -21.78
C VAL A 400 1.21 -22.61 -21.23
N TRP A 401 0.82 -21.72 -20.31
CA TRP A 401 -0.53 -21.69 -19.74
C TRP A 401 -1.61 -21.41 -20.81
N ALA A 402 -1.33 -20.51 -21.76
CA ALA A 402 -2.24 -20.18 -22.86
C ALA A 402 -2.49 -21.35 -23.83
N ARG A 403 -1.61 -22.37 -23.85
CA ARG A 403 -1.80 -23.57 -24.67
C ARG A 403 -2.82 -24.54 -24.10
N GLY A 404 -3.20 -24.39 -22.83
CA GLY A 404 -4.19 -25.22 -22.18
C GLY A 404 -3.62 -26.26 -21.21
N PRO A 405 -4.50 -26.97 -20.48
CA PRO A 405 -4.11 -27.89 -19.40
C PRO A 405 -3.16 -29.01 -19.84
N GLU A 406 -3.26 -29.48 -21.08
CA GLU A 406 -2.44 -30.53 -21.67
C GLU A 406 -0.96 -30.15 -21.81
N ALA A 407 -0.64 -28.86 -21.84
CA ALA A 407 0.73 -28.35 -21.92
C ALA A 407 1.37 -28.18 -20.54
N LEU A 408 0.59 -28.32 -19.46
CA LEU A 408 1.02 -28.07 -18.08
C LEU A 408 1.35 -29.38 -17.33
N PRO A 409 2.30 -29.36 -16.38
CA PRO A 409 2.66 -30.53 -15.58
C PRO A 409 1.62 -30.82 -14.47
N LEU A 410 0.37 -31.14 -14.85
CA LEU A 410 -0.77 -31.29 -13.93
C LEU A 410 -0.65 -32.46 -12.93
N ALA A 411 0.15 -33.48 -13.26
CA ALA A 411 0.39 -34.63 -12.37
C ALA A 411 1.48 -34.36 -11.31
N GLY A 412 2.17 -33.22 -11.39
CA GLY A 412 3.25 -32.84 -10.48
C GLY A 412 2.79 -31.95 -9.31
N PRO A 413 3.71 -31.59 -8.40
CA PRO A 413 3.40 -30.63 -7.35
C PRO A 413 3.09 -29.24 -7.93
N PRO A 414 2.27 -28.39 -7.25
CA PRO A 414 1.87 -27.08 -7.75
C PRO A 414 3.02 -26.14 -8.14
N ARG A 415 4.20 -26.31 -7.53
CA ARG A 415 5.42 -25.57 -7.90
C ARG A 415 5.74 -25.69 -9.39
N GLY A 416 5.54 -26.88 -9.98
CA GLY A 416 5.78 -27.10 -11.40
C GLY A 416 4.89 -26.22 -12.29
N LEU A 417 3.67 -25.90 -11.85
CA LEU A 417 2.76 -24.98 -12.55
C LEU A 417 3.24 -23.53 -12.43
N THR A 418 3.68 -23.12 -11.23
CA THR A 418 4.22 -21.77 -11.01
C THR A 418 5.50 -21.49 -11.81
N ASP A 419 6.31 -22.52 -12.05
CA ASP A 419 7.54 -22.42 -12.84
C ASP A 419 7.27 -22.27 -14.35
N GLN A 420 6.06 -22.58 -14.83
CA GLN A 420 5.65 -22.38 -16.23
C GLN A 420 5.10 -20.98 -16.53
N VAL A 421 4.87 -20.16 -15.51
CA VAL A 421 4.40 -18.77 -15.69
C VAL A 421 5.60 -17.92 -16.11
N LEU A 422 5.47 -17.22 -17.24
CA LEU A 422 6.49 -16.28 -17.71
C LEU A 422 6.60 -15.10 -16.75
N ASP A 423 7.75 -14.42 -16.79
CA ASP A 423 7.93 -13.19 -16.04
C ASP A 423 6.92 -12.12 -16.50
N ASP A 424 6.72 -11.95 -17.80
CA ASP A 424 5.66 -11.10 -18.36
C ASP A 424 4.60 -11.96 -19.08
N GLU A 425 3.83 -12.73 -18.29
CA GLU A 425 2.78 -13.63 -18.80
C GLU A 425 1.66 -12.88 -19.54
N PHE A 426 1.42 -11.62 -19.20
CA PHE A 426 0.41 -10.75 -19.78
C PHE A 426 1.04 -9.39 -20.15
N PRO A 427 1.68 -9.30 -21.32
CA PRO A 427 2.42 -8.12 -21.73
C PRO A 427 1.49 -6.93 -21.97
N LEU A 428 2.07 -5.73 -21.96
CA LEU A 428 1.33 -4.50 -22.19
C LEU A 428 0.60 -4.51 -23.55
N SER A 429 -0.64 -4.03 -23.56
CA SER A 429 -1.33 -3.73 -24.82
C SER A 429 -0.64 -2.58 -25.57
N MET A 430 -0.93 -2.42 -26.86
CA MET A 430 -0.37 -1.30 -27.65
C MET A 430 -0.65 0.08 -27.03
N PHE A 431 -1.82 0.26 -26.40
CA PHE A 431 -2.15 1.47 -25.67
C PHE A 431 -1.20 1.67 -24.50
N TYR A 432 -1.02 0.64 -23.67
CA TYR A 432 -0.15 0.72 -22.50
C TYR A 432 1.33 0.84 -22.84
N GLU A 433 1.82 0.19 -23.91
CA GLU A 433 3.19 0.38 -24.36
C GLU A 433 3.49 1.85 -24.72
N ALA A 434 2.51 2.55 -25.32
CA ALA A 434 2.65 3.96 -25.66
C ALA A 434 2.48 4.87 -24.42
N LEU A 435 1.51 4.58 -23.57
CA LEU A 435 1.25 5.33 -22.34
C LEU A 435 2.43 5.23 -21.38
N GLU A 436 2.96 4.02 -21.16
CA GLU A 436 4.08 3.77 -20.24
C GLU A 436 5.31 4.58 -20.63
N LYS A 437 5.65 4.64 -21.92
CA LYS A 437 6.78 5.46 -22.41
C LYS A 437 6.62 6.95 -22.10
N LYS A 438 5.40 7.46 -22.15
CA LYS A 438 5.10 8.87 -21.85
C LYS A 438 5.01 9.15 -20.35
N MET A 439 4.48 8.20 -19.58
CA MET A 439 4.22 8.33 -18.14
C MET A 439 5.43 7.96 -17.28
N ARG A 440 6.39 7.17 -17.79
CA ARG A 440 7.56 6.70 -17.03
C ARG A 440 8.27 7.83 -16.27
N PRO A 441 8.64 8.98 -16.88
CA PRO A 441 9.31 10.05 -16.15
C PRO A 441 8.46 10.63 -15.02
N VAL A 442 7.14 10.69 -15.20
CA VAL A 442 6.20 11.17 -14.18
C VAL A 442 6.15 10.19 -13.02
N ILE A 443 5.97 8.89 -13.28
CA ILE A 443 5.93 7.84 -12.25
C ILE A 443 7.25 7.78 -11.48
N GLU A 444 8.39 7.81 -12.18
CA GLU A 444 9.72 7.81 -11.54
C GLU A 444 9.93 9.04 -10.65
N SER A 445 9.36 10.19 -11.01
CA SER A 445 9.41 11.42 -10.18
C SER A 445 8.59 11.35 -8.88
N THR A 446 7.82 10.28 -8.66
CA THR A 446 7.01 10.12 -7.44
C THR A 446 7.70 9.34 -6.31
N ALA A 447 8.93 8.86 -6.53
CA ALA A 447 9.73 8.31 -5.44
C ALA A 447 9.93 9.38 -4.37
N GLY A 448 9.75 9.01 -3.09
CA GLY A 448 9.95 9.93 -1.96
C GLY A 448 8.89 11.01 -1.76
N ILE A 449 7.90 11.14 -2.65
CA ILE A 449 6.87 12.19 -2.57
C ILE A 449 6.05 12.10 -1.27
N THR A 450 5.63 13.25 -0.75
CA THR A 450 4.71 13.40 0.39
C THR A 450 3.60 14.39 0.05
N GLY A 451 2.62 14.54 0.94
CA GLY A 451 1.56 15.53 0.78
C GLY A 451 2.05 16.99 0.72
N ALA A 452 3.27 17.28 1.21
CA ALA A 452 3.87 18.61 1.15
C ALA A 452 4.60 18.91 -0.18
N SER A 453 4.77 17.92 -1.05
CA SER A 453 5.39 18.12 -2.36
C SER A 453 4.50 18.97 -3.27
N ALA A 454 5.08 19.97 -3.93
CA ALA A 454 4.39 20.72 -4.98
C ALA A 454 3.92 19.78 -6.09
N LEU A 455 2.78 20.06 -6.75
CA LEU A 455 2.17 19.21 -7.78
C LEU A 455 2.80 19.34 -9.17
#